data_AF-A0A920HSK5-F1
#
_entry.id   AF-A0A920HSK5-F1
#
_cell.length_a   1.000
_cell.length_b   1.000
_cell.length_c   1.000
_cell.angle_alpha   90.00
_cell.angle_beta   90.00
_cell.angle_gamma   90.00
#
_symmetry.space_group_name_H-M   'P 1'
#
loop_
_entity.id
_entity.type
_entity.pdbx_description
1 polymer ?
#
loop_
_entity_poly.entity_id
_entity_poly.type
_entity_poly.pdbx_seq_one_letter_code
_entity_poly.pdbx_strand_id
1 'polypeptide(L)'
;MRSTLAKEYPGIGWIGLSDINEDLGLKLKEDIKADFFTTNFRELIERPEVDAVIIATSTWSHVEPILSAVERKLPMLIEKPLATDAVESLKVLNAIQEAGVDAVVGYTQRFRRRFLAVKERINNGQIGEATAVVVRAFMNKMAPTGK
;
A
#
# COMPACT_ATOMS: atom_id res chain seq x y z
N MET A 1 1.58 5.71 10.83
CA MET A 1 0.21 5.93 10.30
C MET A 1 -0.46 4.63 9.85
N ARG A 2 0.10 3.90 8.87
CA ARG A 2 -0.51 2.62 8.42
C ARG A 2 -0.62 1.60 9.55
N SER A 3 0.48 1.39 10.25
CA SER A 3 0.56 0.49 11.40
C SER A 3 -0.38 0.89 12.55
N THR A 4 -0.49 2.18 12.85
CA THR A 4 -1.43 2.71 13.86
C THR A 4 -2.89 2.39 13.49
N LEU A 5 -3.30 2.68 12.25
CA LEU A 5 -4.66 2.38 11.78
C LEU A 5 -4.93 0.87 11.74
N ALA A 6 -3.94 0.08 11.35
CA ALA A 6 -4.04 -1.38 11.36
C ALA A 6 -4.24 -1.90 12.79
N LYS A 7 -3.49 -1.39 13.77
CA LYS A 7 -3.62 -1.80 15.17
C LYS A 7 -5.00 -1.49 15.77
N GLU A 8 -5.62 -0.38 15.36
CA GLU A 8 -6.94 0.03 15.85
C GLU A 8 -8.09 -0.77 15.21
N TYR A 9 -7.84 -1.49 14.11
CA TYR A 9 -8.87 -2.25 13.43
C TYR A 9 -9.19 -3.56 14.17
N PRO A 10 -10.45 -3.79 14.63
CA PRO A 10 -10.79 -4.95 15.47
C PRO A 10 -10.55 -6.32 14.81
N GLY A 11 -10.47 -6.37 13.47
CA GLY A 11 -10.20 -7.60 12.74
C GLY A 11 -8.73 -8.01 12.71
N ILE A 12 -7.79 -7.20 13.24
CA ILE A 12 -6.36 -7.50 13.27
C ILE A 12 -6.00 -8.05 14.66
N GLY A 13 -5.77 -9.36 14.72
CA GLY A 13 -5.38 -10.07 15.95
C GLY A 13 -3.87 -10.18 16.16
N TRP A 14 -3.07 -10.00 15.12
CA TRP A 14 -1.61 -10.10 15.14
C TRP A 14 -1.00 -9.09 14.16
N ILE A 15 0.07 -8.41 14.55
CA ILE A 15 0.76 -7.42 13.71
C ILE A 15 2.28 -7.57 13.81
N GLY A 16 2.91 -7.79 12.66
CA GLY A 16 4.36 -7.79 12.50
C GLY A 16 4.84 -6.56 11.74
N LEU A 17 6.03 -6.07 12.09
CA LEU A 17 6.68 -4.94 11.44
C LEU A 17 8.00 -5.38 10.81
N SER A 18 8.36 -4.77 9.69
CA SER A 18 9.70 -4.85 9.14
C SER A 18 10.16 -3.50 8.62
N ASP A 19 11.36 -3.10 9.03
CA ASP A 19 12.02 -1.88 8.57
C ASP A 19 13.54 -2.12 8.61
N ILE A 20 14.25 -1.65 7.59
CA ILE A 20 15.71 -1.74 7.54
C ILE A 20 16.38 -0.83 8.59
N ASN A 21 15.67 0.19 9.06
CA ASN A 21 16.09 1.04 10.17
C ASN A 21 15.61 0.43 11.48
N GLU A 22 16.50 -0.29 12.15
CA GLU A 22 16.20 -1.01 13.39
C GLU A 22 15.67 -0.08 14.49
N ASP A 23 16.30 1.07 14.74
CA ASP A 23 15.88 2.01 15.78
C ASP A 23 14.46 2.53 15.55
N LEU A 24 14.15 2.91 14.31
CA LEU A 24 12.82 3.38 13.93
C LEU A 24 11.78 2.26 14.06
N GLY A 25 12.14 1.06 13.61
CA GLY A 25 11.29 -0.12 13.66
C GLY A 25 10.96 -0.58 15.09
N LEU A 26 11.96 -0.62 15.97
CA LEU A 26 11.79 -0.94 17.39
C LEU A 26 10.93 0.09 18.10
N LYS A 27 11.17 1.39 17.85
CA LYS A 27 10.31 2.45 18.38
C LYS A 27 8.85 2.27 17.93
N LEU A 28 8.62 2.00 16.64
CA LEU A 28 7.27 1.80 16.13
C LEU A 28 6.61 0.54 16.71
N LYS A 29 7.39 -0.53 16.94
CA LYS A 29 6.94 -1.75 17.60
C LYS A 29 6.44 -1.44 19.01
N GLU A 30 7.16 -0.62 19.78
CA GLU A 30 6.74 -0.18 21.11
C GLU A 30 5.48 0.69 21.05
N ASP A 31 5.45 1.69 20.15
CA ASP A 31 4.35 2.64 20.01
C ASP A 31 3.00 1.94 19.74
N ILE A 32 3.00 0.89 18.92
CA ILE A 32 1.76 0.16 18.55
C ILE A 32 1.60 -1.19 19.27
N LYS A 33 2.59 -1.58 20.09
CA LYS A 33 2.69 -2.91 20.70
C LYS A 33 2.53 -4.02 19.66
N ALA A 34 3.41 -4.02 18.66
CA ALA A 34 3.45 -5.05 17.63
C ALA A 34 4.03 -6.36 18.18
N ASP A 35 3.51 -7.47 17.67
CA ASP A 35 3.83 -8.82 18.12
C ASP A 35 5.20 -9.28 17.65
N PHE A 36 5.66 -8.75 16.50
CA PHE A 36 6.91 -9.14 15.88
C PHE A 36 7.61 -7.98 15.18
N PHE A 37 8.95 -8.01 15.15
CA PHE A 37 9.77 -7.08 14.40
C PHE A 37 10.99 -7.81 13.83
N THR A 38 11.38 -7.47 12.60
CA THR A 38 12.62 -7.92 11.94
C THR A 38 13.12 -6.85 10.97
N THR A 39 14.43 -6.77 10.75
CA THR A 39 15.03 -5.94 9.70
C THR A 39 14.96 -6.58 8.30
N ASN A 40 14.48 -7.82 8.20
CA ASN A 40 14.36 -8.58 6.97
C ASN A 40 12.89 -8.86 6.63
N PHE A 41 12.37 -8.20 5.59
CA PHE A 41 10.95 -8.34 5.23
C PHE A 41 10.55 -9.78 4.86
N ARG A 42 11.49 -10.60 4.34
CA ARG A 42 11.20 -11.99 3.96
C ARG A 42 10.85 -12.84 5.17
N GLU A 43 11.57 -12.67 6.27
CA GLU A 43 11.27 -13.35 7.54
C GLU A 43 9.87 -13.01 8.04
N LEU A 44 9.44 -11.75 7.92
CA LEU A 44 8.08 -11.36 8.28
C LEU A 44 7.06 -11.96 7.31
N ILE A 45 7.29 -11.85 6.00
CA ILE A 45 6.38 -12.37 4.98
C ILE A 45 6.21 -13.87 5.12
N GLU A 46 7.23 -14.66 5.47
CA GLU A 46 7.15 -16.12 5.57
C GLU A 46 6.38 -16.63 6.79
N ARG A 47 6.06 -15.75 7.75
CA ARG A 47 5.40 -16.15 8.99
C ARG A 47 4.01 -16.76 8.76
N PRO A 48 3.66 -17.82 9.51
CA PRO A 48 2.33 -18.43 9.42
C PRO A 48 1.22 -17.50 9.93
N GLU A 49 1.52 -16.53 10.78
CA GLU A 49 0.53 -15.55 11.28
C GLU A 49 0.16 -14.48 10.25
N VAL A 50 0.95 -14.32 9.17
CA VAL A 50 0.71 -13.29 8.15
C VAL A 50 -0.25 -13.81 7.10
N ASP A 51 -1.43 -13.20 7.04
CA ASP A 51 -2.49 -13.46 6.06
C ASP A 51 -2.71 -12.31 5.06
N ALA A 52 -2.18 -11.11 5.32
CA ALA A 52 -2.16 -9.96 4.42
C ALA A 52 -0.97 -9.04 4.72
N VAL A 53 -0.55 -8.22 3.75
CA VAL A 53 0.59 -7.30 3.93
C VAL A 53 0.29 -5.86 3.52
N ILE A 54 0.90 -4.91 4.23
CA ILE A 54 0.98 -3.50 3.83
C ILE A 54 2.42 -3.20 3.44
N ILE A 55 2.66 -2.98 2.15
CA ILE A 55 3.97 -2.66 1.60
C ILE A 55 4.11 -1.13 1.57
N ALA A 56 4.81 -0.61 2.57
CA ALA A 56 5.03 0.83 2.76
C ALA A 56 6.54 1.16 2.83
N THR A 57 7.35 0.42 2.07
CA THR A 57 8.81 0.63 1.98
C THR A 57 9.14 1.86 1.14
N SER A 58 10.42 2.16 0.97
CA SER A 58 10.85 3.19 0.01
C SER A 58 10.39 2.82 -1.40
N THR A 59 10.07 3.82 -2.22
CA THR A 59 9.63 3.65 -3.61
C THR A 59 10.57 2.75 -4.43
N TRP A 60 11.88 2.80 -4.16
CA TRP A 60 12.91 1.99 -4.83
C TRP A 60 12.96 0.53 -4.36
N SER A 61 12.25 0.20 -3.29
CA SER A 61 12.28 -1.09 -2.61
C SER A 61 10.89 -1.73 -2.54
N HIS A 62 9.93 -1.27 -3.35
CA HIS A 62 8.58 -1.83 -3.41
C HIS A 62 8.55 -3.20 -4.09
N VAL A 63 9.30 -3.38 -5.18
CA VAL A 63 9.15 -4.53 -6.08
C VAL A 63 9.42 -5.86 -5.38
N GLU A 64 10.53 -5.97 -4.65
CA GLU A 64 10.94 -7.23 -4.00
C GLU A 64 9.94 -7.72 -2.93
N PRO A 65 9.47 -6.88 -1.97
CA PRO A 65 8.39 -7.25 -1.07
C PRO A 65 7.10 -7.65 -1.77
N ILE A 66 6.73 -6.97 -2.88
CA ILE A 66 5.51 -7.31 -3.63
C ILE A 66 5.63 -8.72 -4.21
N LEU A 67 6.74 -9.02 -4.90
CA LEU A 67 6.94 -10.34 -5.50
C LEU A 67 6.98 -11.44 -4.43
N SER A 68 7.62 -11.20 -3.29
CA SER A 68 7.64 -12.15 -2.17
C SER A 68 6.24 -12.40 -1.59
N ALA A 69 5.39 -11.37 -1.49
CA ALA A 69 4.00 -11.55 -1.06
C ALA A 69 3.14 -12.26 -2.12
N VAL A 70 3.40 -12.03 -3.42
CA VAL A 70 2.78 -12.76 -4.54
C VAL A 70 3.08 -14.25 -4.46
N GLU A 71 4.34 -14.64 -4.17
CA GLU A 71 4.75 -16.04 -4.03
C GLU A 71 3.95 -16.77 -2.94
N ARG A 72 3.64 -16.08 -1.83
CA ARG A 72 2.77 -16.60 -0.76
C ARG A 72 1.27 -16.39 -1.00
N LYS A 73 0.89 -15.76 -2.12
CA LYS A 73 -0.48 -15.38 -2.46
C LYS A 73 -1.20 -14.53 -1.40
N LEU A 74 -0.46 -13.64 -0.74
CA LEU A 74 -0.99 -12.78 0.31
C LEU A 74 -1.68 -11.56 -0.30
N PRO A 75 -2.92 -11.23 0.07
CA PRO A 75 -3.55 -9.95 -0.25
C PRO A 75 -2.69 -8.77 0.21
N MET A 76 -2.68 -7.69 -0.58
CA MET A 76 -1.76 -6.57 -0.36
C MET A 76 -2.42 -5.20 -0.44
N LEU A 77 -1.99 -4.31 0.44
CA LEU A 77 -2.03 -2.87 0.20
C LEU A 77 -0.62 -2.38 -0.12
N ILE A 78 -0.44 -1.75 -1.27
CA ILE A 78 0.87 -1.28 -1.76
C ILE A 78 0.87 0.24 -1.75
N GLU A 79 1.77 0.89 -1.02
CA GLU A 79 1.89 2.34 -1.11
C GLU A 79 2.27 2.80 -2.52
N LYS A 80 1.85 4.00 -2.90
CA LYS A 80 2.14 4.54 -4.23
C LYS A 80 3.57 5.09 -4.30
N PRO A 81 4.26 5.00 -5.45
CA PRO A 81 3.83 4.34 -6.70
C PRO A 81 4.06 2.82 -6.67
N LEU A 82 3.48 2.08 -7.63
CA LEU A 82 3.66 0.62 -7.72
C LEU A 82 5.14 0.22 -7.88
N ALA A 83 5.84 0.89 -8.79
CA ALA A 83 7.29 0.81 -9.01
C ALA A 83 7.82 2.16 -9.51
N THR A 84 9.12 2.25 -9.75
CA THR A 84 9.78 3.49 -10.22
C THR A 84 9.66 3.74 -11.71
N ASP A 85 9.40 2.70 -12.50
CA ASP A 85 9.17 2.80 -13.93
C ASP A 85 8.03 1.87 -14.42
N ALA A 86 7.64 2.08 -15.68
CA ALA A 86 6.51 1.39 -16.29
C ALA A 86 6.81 -0.09 -16.60
N VAL A 87 8.07 -0.44 -16.88
CA VAL A 87 8.47 -1.83 -17.19
C VAL A 87 8.40 -2.67 -15.92
N GLU A 88 8.95 -2.17 -14.81
CA GLU A 88 8.82 -2.81 -13.51
C GLU A 88 7.36 -2.88 -13.05
N SER A 89 6.59 -1.81 -13.25
CA SER A 89 5.17 -1.78 -12.91
C SER A 89 4.39 -2.87 -13.68
N LEU A 90 4.67 -3.07 -14.96
CA LEU A 90 4.04 -4.11 -15.78
C LEU A 90 4.44 -5.51 -15.31
N LYS A 91 5.71 -5.74 -14.97
CA LYS A 91 6.19 -7.01 -14.42
C LYS A 91 5.44 -7.36 -13.13
N VAL A 92 5.33 -6.41 -12.20
CA VAL A 92 4.62 -6.60 -10.93
C VAL A 92 3.12 -6.84 -11.15
N LEU A 93 2.50 -6.08 -12.05
CA LEU A 93 1.09 -6.26 -12.39
C LEU A 93 0.80 -7.68 -12.92
N ASN A 94 1.62 -8.17 -13.85
CA ASN A 94 1.48 -9.51 -14.42
C ASN A 94 1.61 -10.57 -13.32
N ALA A 95 2.63 -10.46 -12.45
CA ALA A 95 2.82 -11.40 -11.35
C ALA A 95 1.61 -11.46 -10.40
N ILE A 96 1.04 -10.31 -10.05
CA ILE A 96 -0.17 -10.23 -9.21
C ILE A 96 -1.36 -10.90 -9.90
N GLN A 97 -1.57 -10.61 -11.20
CA GLN A 97 -2.68 -11.15 -11.98
C GLN A 97 -2.57 -12.67 -12.18
N GLU A 98 -1.38 -13.16 -12.53
CA GLU A 98 -1.11 -14.59 -12.73
C GLU A 98 -1.28 -15.39 -11.44
N ALA A 99 -0.88 -14.83 -10.31
CA ALA A 99 -1.07 -15.48 -9.01
C ALA A 99 -2.51 -15.40 -8.48
N GLY A 100 -3.35 -14.53 -9.06
CA GLY A 100 -4.73 -14.31 -8.63
C GLY A 100 -4.86 -13.63 -7.26
N VAL A 101 -3.92 -12.74 -6.92
CA VAL A 101 -3.84 -12.09 -5.61
C VAL A 101 -4.58 -10.76 -5.61
N ASP A 102 -5.38 -10.49 -4.58
CA ASP A 102 -6.00 -9.17 -4.40
C ASP A 102 -4.94 -8.14 -3.96
N ALA A 103 -4.79 -7.09 -4.75
CA ALA A 103 -3.79 -6.06 -4.50
C ALA A 103 -4.35 -4.67 -4.77
N VAL A 104 -4.22 -3.77 -3.80
CA VAL A 104 -4.70 -2.39 -3.89
C VAL A 104 -3.54 -1.42 -3.75
N VAL A 105 -3.32 -0.61 -4.77
CA VAL A 105 -2.36 0.51 -4.69
C VAL A 105 -2.98 1.66 -3.90
N GLY A 106 -2.20 2.27 -3.00
CA GLY A 106 -2.55 3.27 -1.99
C GLY A 106 -2.97 4.64 -2.52
N TYR A 107 -3.76 4.71 -3.60
CA TYR A 107 -4.41 5.93 -4.09
C TYR A 107 -5.60 6.33 -3.20
N THR A 108 -5.30 6.64 -1.93
CA THR A 108 -6.29 6.90 -0.87
C THR A 108 -7.28 8.02 -1.17
N GLN A 109 -6.92 8.98 -2.03
CA GLN A 109 -7.82 10.05 -2.46
C GLN A 109 -9.11 9.48 -3.08
N ARG A 110 -9.05 8.34 -3.80
CA ARG A 110 -10.22 7.70 -4.42
C ARG A 110 -11.32 7.31 -3.41
N PHE A 111 -10.96 7.17 -2.13
CA PHE A 111 -11.86 6.76 -1.06
C PHE A 111 -12.41 7.92 -0.22
N ARG A 112 -12.01 9.18 -0.48
CA ARG A 112 -12.62 10.32 0.23
C ARG A 112 -14.04 10.53 -0.26
N ARG A 113 -14.96 10.82 0.67
CA ARG A 113 -16.40 11.04 0.41
C ARG A 113 -16.68 11.93 -0.81
N ARG A 114 -15.93 13.03 -0.98
CA ARG A 114 -16.11 13.93 -2.14
C ARG A 114 -15.89 13.24 -3.49
N PHE A 115 -14.91 12.35 -3.60
CA PHE A 115 -14.61 11.67 -4.86
C PHE A 115 -15.56 10.50 -5.08
N LEU A 116 -15.94 9.79 -4.01
CA LEU A 116 -16.98 8.75 -4.08
C LEU A 116 -18.32 9.34 -4.54
N ALA A 117 -18.73 10.48 -3.98
CA ALA A 117 -19.95 11.17 -4.40
C ALA A 117 -19.90 11.60 -5.87
N VAL A 118 -18.77 12.14 -6.34
CA VAL A 118 -18.61 12.50 -7.76
C VAL A 118 -18.69 11.25 -8.65
N LYS A 119 -18.01 10.16 -8.28
CA LYS A 119 -18.07 8.88 -9.02
C LYS A 119 -19.50 8.34 -9.11
N GLU A 120 -20.24 8.36 -8.01
CA GLU A 120 -21.64 7.93 -7.96
C GLU A 120 -22.52 8.77 -8.90
N ARG A 121 -22.40 10.10 -8.87
CA ARG A 121 -23.18 10.99 -9.75
C ARG A 121 -22.89 10.76 -11.23
N ILE A 122 -21.62 10.51 -11.57
CA ILE A 122 -21.21 10.16 -12.94
C ILE A 122 -21.84 8.82 -13.34
N ASN A 123 -21.67 7.79 -12.52
CA ASN A 123 -22.20 6.45 -12.81
C ASN A 123 -23.72 6.40 -12.94
N ASN A 124 -24.43 7.23 -12.17
CA ASN A 124 -25.89 7.32 -12.18
C ASN A 124 -26.41 8.29 -13.26
N GLY A 125 -25.55 8.81 -14.14
CA GLY A 125 -25.94 9.69 -15.24
C GLY A 125 -26.44 11.07 -14.82
N GLN A 126 -26.25 11.49 -13.56
CA GLN A 126 -26.83 12.73 -13.02
C GLN A 126 -26.26 14.01 -13.64
N ILE A 127 -25.11 13.91 -14.30
CA ILE A 127 -24.46 15.04 -14.98
C ILE A 127 -24.43 14.87 -16.51
N GLY A 128 -25.06 13.84 -17.06
CA GLY A 128 -24.92 13.46 -18.46
C GLY A 128 -23.53 12.90 -18.79
N GLU A 129 -23.11 13.03 -20.05
CA GLU A 129 -21.79 12.63 -20.51
C GLU A 129 -20.71 13.61 -20.02
N ALA A 130 -19.65 13.09 -19.39
CA ALA A 130 -18.53 13.92 -18.96
C ALA A 130 -17.67 14.31 -20.17
N THR A 131 -17.75 15.57 -20.58
CA THR A 131 -17.02 16.10 -21.75
C THR A 131 -15.65 16.71 -21.41
N ALA A 132 -15.44 17.14 -20.17
CA ALA A 132 -14.19 17.73 -19.72
C ALA A 132 -13.93 17.47 -18.23
N VAL A 133 -12.64 17.31 -17.87
CA VAL A 133 -12.17 17.20 -16.49
C VAL A 133 -11.01 18.15 -16.29
N VAL A 134 -11.09 19.00 -15.26
CA VAL A 134 -10.02 19.92 -14.88
C VAL A 134 -9.52 19.53 -13.49
N VAL A 135 -8.23 19.22 -13.38
CA VAL A 135 -7.56 18.93 -12.12
C VAL A 135 -6.50 20.00 -11.89
N ARG A 136 -6.55 20.64 -10.71
CA ARG A 136 -5.54 21.61 -10.26
C ARG A 136 -5.00 21.16 -8.92
N ALA A 137 -3.68 20.96 -8.85
CA ALA A 137 -2.98 20.65 -7.61
C ALA A 137 -1.92 21.73 -7.39
N PHE A 138 -2.05 22.47 -6.29
CA PHE A 138 -1.06 23.45 -5.87
C PHE A 138 -0.28 22.85 -4.70
N MET A 139 1.03 22.74 -4.84
CA MET A 139 1.90 22.11 -3.85
C MET A 139 3.04 23.06 -3.49
N ASN A 140 3.22 23.34 -2.21
CA ASN A 140 4.29 24.23 -1.72
C ASN A 140 5.66 23.53 -1.69
N LYS A 141 5.70 22.20 -1.77
CA LYS A 141 6.89 21.36 -1.95
C LYS A 141 6.53 20.15 -2.80
N MET A 142 7.43 19.75 -3.68
CA MET A 142 7.36 18.46 -4.37
C MET A 142 7.51 17.32 -3.35
N ALA A 143 6.94 16.15 -3.68
CA ALA A 143 7.21 14.95 -2.88
C ALA A 143 8.73 14.72 -2.83
N PRO A 144 9.30 14.30 -1.68
CA PRO A 144 10.72 14.03 -1.58
C PRO A 144 11.12 13.01 -2.65
N THR A 145 11.95 13.42 -3.60
CA THR A 145 12.68 12.47 -4.45
C THR A 145 13.75 11.90 -3.54
N GLY A 146 13.54 10.68 -3.04
CA GLY A 146 14.44 10.00 -2.10
C GLY A 146 15.80 9.67 -2.71
N LYS A 147 16.58 10.71 -2.99
CA LYS A 147 18.03 10.69 -3.15
C LYS A 147 18.66 11.23 -1.88
#